data_AF-A0A925RNY3-F1
#
_entry.id   AF-A0A925RNY3-F1
#
_cell.length_a   1.000
_cell.length_b   1.000
_cell.length_c   1.000
_cell.angle_alpha   90.00
_cell.angle_beta   90.00
_cell.angle_gamma   90.00
#
_symmetry.space_group_name_H-M   'P 1'
#
loop_
_entity.id
_entity.type
_entity.pdbx_description
1 polymer ?
#
loop_
_entity_poly.entity_id
_entity_poly.type
_entity_poly.pdbx_seq_one_letter_code
_entity_poly.pdbx_strand_id
1 'polypeptide(L)'
;MQDPHADLIAGFEVWPDAHCLCGLRFLYTVSALATERLLAGVRAAFPHDLVESTEPWGPVHVHHLVVQFRFELQLGPRPDEISFTHRVLASPAQRARDRAWFEITLLAASTRPEDA
;
A
#
# COMPACT_ATOMS: atom_id res chain seq x y z
N MET A 1 -21.26 -17.51 2.65
CA MET A 1 -20.64 -16.17 2.77
C MET A 1 -19.50 -16.20 1.77
N GLN A 2 -19.74 -15.68 0.56
CA GLN A 2 -18.81 -15.85 -0.56
C GLN A 2 -17.60 -14.93 -0.36
N ASP A 3 -16.42 -15.54 -0.52
CA ASP A 3 -15.10 -14.92 -0.51
C ASP A 3 -15.06 -13.60 -1.29
N PRO A 4 -14.57 -12.49 -0.72
CA PRO A 4 -14.09 -11.40 -1.55
C PRO A 4 -12.88 -11.93 -2.32
N HIS A 5 -13.02 -12.07 -3.64
CA HIS A 5 -11.99 -12.59 -4.54
C HIS A 5 -10.65 -11.90 -4.27
N ALA A 6 -9.69 -12.65 -3.73
CA ALA A 6 -8.31 -12.22 -3.70
C ALA A 6 -7.79 -12.23 -5.13
N ASP A 7 -7.38 -11.07 -5.64
CA ASP A 7 -6.66 -11.01 -6.90
C ASP A 7 -5.21 -11.37 -6.61
N LEU A 8 -4.74 -12.50 -7.14
CA LEU A 8 -3.32 -12.82 -7.13
C LEU A 8 -2.67 -12.07 -8.29
N ILE A 9 -1.93 -11.01 -7.95
CA ILE A 9 -1.06 -10.31 -8.90
C ILE A 9 0.34 -10.86 -8.63
N ALA A 10 1.11 -11.18 -9.68
CA ALA A 10 2.43 -11.80 -9.53
C ALA A 10 3.29 -11.04 -8.49
N GLY A 11 3.45 -11.58 -7.27
CA GLY A 11 4.20 -10.94 -6.18
C GLY A 11 3.40 -10.51 -4.94
N PHE A 12 2.06 -10.43 -5.00
CA PHE A 12 1.22 -10.13 -3.83
C PHE A 12 -0.25 -10.56 -3.97
N GLU A 13 -0.92 -10.75 -2.85
CA GLU A 13 -2.37 -10.92 -2.77
C GLU A 13 -3.02 -9.60 -2.34
N VAL A 14 -4.18 -9.26 -2.91
CA VAL A 14 -4.95 -8.07 -2.51
C VAL A 14 -6.38 -8.42 -2.10
N TRP A 15 -6.81 -7.83 -1.00
CA TRP A 15 -8.12 -8.02 -0.39
C TRP A 15 -8.83 -6.67 -0.25
N PRO A 16 -9.92 -6.41 -0.98
CA PRO A 16 -10.75 -5.24 -0.73
C PRO A 16 -11.53 -5.44 0.57
N ASP A 17 -11.38 -4.52 1.53
CA ASP A 17 -12.19 -4.53 2.74
C ASP A 17 -13.53 -3.84 2.45
N ALA A 18 -14.52 -4.63 2.02
CA ALA A 18 -15.84 -4.15 1.66
C ALA A 18 -16.62 -3.52 2.84
N HIS A 19 -16.23 -3.83 4.08
CA HIS A 19 -16.90 -3.35 5.29
C HIS A 19 -16.23 -2.10 5.87
N CYS A 20 -14.92 -1.94 5.67
CA CYS A 20 -14.18 -0.77 6.10
C CYS A 20 -14.28 0.36 5.07
N LEU A 21 -14.65 1.56 5.54
CA LEU A 21 -14.67 2.79 4.75
C LEU A 21 -15.43 2.67 3.42
N CYS A 22 -16.49 1.85 3.37
CA CYS A 22 -17.28 1.60 2.17
C CYS A 22 -16.44 1.09 0.97
N GLY A 23 -15.46 0.20 1.22
CA GLY A 23 -14.63 -0.40 0.16
C GLY A 23 -13.46 0.47 -0.29
N LEU A 24 -13.05 1.46 0.51
CA LEU A 24 -11.91 2.33 0.21
C LEU A 24 -10.58 1.81 0.75
N ARG A 25 -10.60 0.73 1.54
CA ARG A 25 -9.41 0.09 2.09
C ARG A 25 -9.10 -1.21 1.35
N PHE A 26 -7.82 -1.39 1.06
CA PHE A 26 -7.25 -2.59 0.47
C PHE A 26 -6.14 -3.09 1.38
N LEU A 27 -6.11 -4.40 1.61
CA LEU A 27 -5.04 -5.08 2.33
C LEU A 27 -4.22 -5.87 1.32
N TYR A 28 -2.91 -5.66 1.34
CA TYR A 28 -1.96 -6.37 0.50
C TYR A 28 -1.11 -7.29 1.35
N THR A 29 -0.95 -8.54 0.93
CA THR A 29 -0.01 -9.50 1.53
C THR A 29 1.11 -9.77 0.54
N VAL A 30 2.36 -9.55 0.96
CA VAL A 30 3.53 -9.49 0.09
C VAL A 30 4.63 -10.37 0.68
N SER A 31 4.98 -11.46 -0.01
CA SER A 31 5.90 -12.47 0.53
C SER A 31 7.36 -12.03 0.64
N ALA A 32 7.78 -11.00 -0.11
CA ALA A 32 9.17 -10.54 -0.16
C ALA A 32 9.25 -9.02 -0.36
N LEU A 33 8.74 -8.24 0.59
CA LEU A 33 8.75 -6.78 0.50
C LEU A 33 10.12 -6.18 0.84
N ALA A 34 10.72 -5.45 -0.09
CA ALA A 34 11.81 -4.53 0.19
C ALA A 34 11.25 -3.18 0.65
N THR A 35 10.96 -3.02 1.95
CA THR A 35 10.30 -1.83 2.53
C THR A 35 10.97 -0.52 2.11
N GLU A 36 12.29 -0.42 2.20
CA GLU A 36 13.02 0.80 1.81
C GLU A 36 12.86 1.16 0.33
N ARG A 37 12.77 0.16 -0.56
CA ARG A 37 12.54 0.38 -1.99
C ARG A 37 11.13 0.92 -2.24
N LEU A 38 10.14 0.40 -1.53
CA LEU A 38 8.78 0.93 -1.58
C LEU A 38 8.73 2.36 -1.05
N LEU A 39 9.31 2.63 0.13
CA LEU A 39 9.36 3.99 0.70
C LEU A 39 10.04 4.98 -0.26
N ALA A 40 11.17 4.60 -0.85
CA ALA A 40 11.85 5.42 -1.85
C ALA A 40 10.97 5.70 -3.08
N GLY A 41 10.23 4.70 -3.58
CA GLY A 41 9.27 4.85 -4.67
C GLY A 41 8.15 5.84 -4.36
N VAL A 42 7.57 5.77 -3.15
CA VAL A 42 6.52 6.70 -2.72
C VAL A 42 7.08 8.13 -2.57
N ARG A 43 8.24 8.29 -1.93
CA ARG A 43 8.90 9.59 -1.76
C ARG A 43 9.23 10.24 -3.11
N ALA A 44 9.71 9.46 -4.08
CA ALA A 44 10.02 9.96 -5.42
C ALA A 44 8.77 10.39 -6.20
N ALA A 45 7.65 9.69 -6.03
CA ALA A 45 6.41 10.00 -6.72
C ALA A 45 5.67 11.21 -6.13
N PHE A 46 5.83 11.48 -4.83
CA PHE A 46 5.10 12.54 -4.12
C PHE A 46 6.00 13.44 -3.26
N PRO A 47 7.01 14.11 -3.85
CA PRO A 47 8.01 14.85 -3.07
C PRO A 47 7.47 16.06 -2.29
N HIS A 48 6.28 16.56 -2.66
CA HIS A 48 5.69 17.75 -2.05
C HIS A 48 4.36 17.49 -1.34
N ASP A 49 3.73 16.33 -1.58
CA ASP A 49 2.39 16.00 -1.09
C ASP A 49 2.41 14.89 -0.02
N LEU A 50 3.58 14.28 0.20
CA LEU A 50 3.77 13.19 1.14
C LEU A 50 4.05 13.72 2.55
N VAL A 51 3.22 13.30 3.50
CA VAL A 51 3.51 13.38 4.93
C VAL A 51 3.89 11.98 5.39
N GLU A 52 5.07 11.84 5.98
CA GLU A 52 5.57 10.56 6.49
C GLU A 52 5.79 10.65 8.00
N SER A 53 5.34 9.63 8.72
CA SER A 53 5.72 9.41 10.12
C SER A 53 6.12 7.95 10.33
N THR A 54 6.97 7.72 11.33
CA THR A 54 7.36 6.39 11.76
C THR A 54 7.19 6.30 13.26
N GLU A 55 6.46 5.29 13.72
CA GLU A 55 6.12 5.10 15.12
C GLU A 55 6.59 3.73 15.61
N PRO A 56 7.24 3.64 16.78
CA PRO A 56 7.60 2.36 17.37
C PRO A 56 6.38 1.71 18.03
N TRP A 57 6.03 0.49 17.61
CA TRP A 57 4.98 -0.33 18.21
C TRP A 57 5.62 -1.57 18.84
N GLY A 58 6.22 -1.40 20.02
CA GLY A 58 7.01 -2.45 20.66
C GLY A 58 8.27 -2.77 19.86
N PRO A 59 8.47 -4.03 19.38
CA PRO A 59 9.66 -4.39 18.61
C PRO A 59 9.59 -4.03 17.12
N VAL A 60 8.42 -3.58 16.62
CA VAL A 60 8.23 -3.22 15.21
C VAL A 60 8.13 -1.72 15.02
N HIS A 61 8.46 -1.24 13.83
CA HIS A 61 8.22 0.13 13.41
C HIS A 61 7.07 0.16 12.41
N VAL A 62 6.13 1.05 12.64
CA VAL A 62 5.01 1.29 11.74
C VAL A 62 5.28 2.58 10.97
N HIS A 63 5.28 2.47 9.65
CA HIS A 63 5.42 3.61 8.74
C HIS A 63 4.03 4.04 8.28
N HIS A 64 3.71 5.31 8.49
CA HIS A 64 2.50 5.94 7.99
C HIS A 64 2.87 6.93 6.90
N LEU A 65 2.33 6.74 5.70
CA LEU A 65 2.56 7.60 4.55
C LEU A 65 1.21 8.14 4.10
N VAL A 66 1.04 9.46 4.17
CA VAL A 66 -0.20 10.12 3.76
C VAL A 66 0.10 11.02 2.58
N VAL A 67 -0.51 10.72 1.44
CA VAL A 67 -0.57 11.66 0.32
C VAL A 67 -1.85 12.47 0.46
N GLN A 68 -1.70 13.79 0.66
CA GLN A 68 -2.81 14.67 1.02
C GLN A 68 -3.99 14.53 0.04
N PHE A 69 -5.20 14.41 0.59
CA PHE A 69 -6.48 14.26 -0.12
C PHE A 69 -6.60 13.05 -1.07
N ARG A 70 -5.61 12.14 -1.12
CA ARG A 70 -5.57 11.02 -2.07
C ARG A 70 -5.66 9.68 -1.38
N PHE A 71 -4.63 9.29 -0.62
CA PHE A 71 -4.58 7.99 0.05
C PHE A 71 -3.61 7.99 1.24
N GLU A 72 -3.66 6.89 1.99
CA GLU A 72 -2.79 6.57 3.11
C GLU A 72 -2.24 5.15 2.96
N LEU A 73 -0.96 4.98 3.28
CA LEU A 73 -0.30 3.68 3.41
C LEU A 73 0.10 3.46 4.86
N GLN A 74 -0.09 2.24 5.34
CA GLN A 74 0.45 1.78 6.61
C GLN A 74 1.24 0.50 6.39
N LEU A 75 2.51 0.51 6.80
CA LEU A 75 3.43 -0.63 6.70
C LEU A 75 3.98 -0.98 8.07
N GLY A 76 4.20 -2.26 8.34
CA GLY A 76 4.89 -2.70 9.56
C GLY A 76 4.06 -3.28 10.71
N PRO A 77 2.71 -3.12 10.83
CA PRO A 77 1.95 -3.84 11.85
C PRO A 77 2.09 -5.36 11.73
N ARG A 78 2.28 -5.85 10.50
CA ARG A 78 2.76 -7.20 10.17
C ARG A 78 3.83 -7.09 9.08
N PRO A 79 4.86 -7.97 9.07
CA PRO A 79 6.00 -7.84 8.16
C PRO A 79 5.66 -7.92 6.67
N ASP A 80 4.59 -8.65 6.36
CA ASP A 80 4.12 -8.98 5.02
C ASP A 80 2.83 -8.24 4.63
N GLU A 81 2.26 -7.42 5.52
CA GLU A 81 0.99 -6.74 5.28
C GLU A 81 1.18 -5.24 5.03
N ILE A 82 0.48 -4.72 4.03
CA ILE A 82 0.36 -3.29 3.75
C ILE A 82 -1.12 -2.93 3.69
N SER A 83 -1.50 -1.89 4.43
CA SER A 83 -2.82 -1.28 4.31
C SER A 83 -2.74 -0.08 3.38
N PHE A 84 -3.57 -0.08 2.33
CA PHE A 84 -3.74 1.03 1.41
C PHE A 84 -5.17 1.57 1.56
N THR A 85 -5.33 2.83 1.90
CA THR A 85 -6.64 3.44 2.15
C THR A 85 -6.84 4.70 1.32
N HIS A 86 -7.83 4.70 0.41
CA HIS A 86 -8.20 5.92 -0.30
C HIS A 86 -8.92 6.92 0.61
N ARG A 87 -8.72 8.20 0.36
CA ARG A 87 -9.54 9.27 0.94
C ARG A 87 -10.89 9.32 0.21
N VAL A 88 -11.97 9.52 0.97
CA VAL A 88 -13.34 9.66 0.43
C VAL A 88 -13.46 10.79 -0.60
N LEU A 89 -12.68 11.86 -0.41
CA LEU A 89 -12.66 13.03 -1.29
C LEU A 89 -11.98 12.80 -2.63
N ALA A 90 -11.16 11.74 -2.78
CA ALA A 90 -10.54 11.42 -4.05
C ALA A 90 -11.60 10.90 -5.03
N SER A 91 -11.64 11.41 -6.26
CA SER A 91 -12.60 10.94 -7.26
C SER A 91 -12.38 9.46 -7.62
N PRO A 92 -13.39 8.72 -8.12
CA PRO A 92 -13.21 7.32 -8.54
C PRO A 92 -12.06 7.13 -9.55
N ALA A 93 -11.91 8.05 -10.50
CA ALA A 93 -10.82 8.03 -11.48
C ALA A 93 -9.45 8.28 -10.82
N GLN A 94 -9.38 9.15 -9.81
CA GLN A 94 -8.16 9.34 -9.04
C GLN A 94 -7.79 8.09 -8.26
N ARG A 95 -8.76 7.46 -7.59
CA ARG A 95 -8.55 6.22 -6.83
C ARG A 95 -8.03 5.09 -7.72
N ALA A 96 -8.62 4.89 -8.90
CA ALA A 96 -8.15 3.90 -9.85
C ALA A 96 -6.70 4.14 -10.28
N ARG A 97 -6.32 5.40 -10.56
CA ARG A 97 -4.94 5.78 -10.92
C ARG A 97 -3.96 5.56 -9.76
N ASP A 98 -4.36 5.95 -8.55
CA ASP A 98 -3.53 5.81 -7.35
C ASP A 98 -3.28 4.33 -7.01
N ARG A 99 -4.33 3.50 -7.10
CA ARG A 99 -4.21 2.06 -6.88
C ARG A 99 -3.30 1.41 -7.92
N ALA A 100 -3.51 1.69 -9.20
CA ALA A 100 -2.68 1.12 -10.27
C ALA A 100 -1.21 1.54 -10.13
N TRP A 101 -0.94 2.80 -9.82
CA TRP A 101 0.41 3.28 -9.54
C TRP A 101 1.04 2.58 -8.33
N PHE A 102 0.26 2.41 -7.25
CA PHE A 102 0.73 1.75 -6.05
C PHE A 102 1.06 0.29 -6.31
N GLU A 103 0.20 -0.45 -7.00
CA GLU A 103 0.42 -1.86 -7.35
C GLU A 103 1.68 -2.05 -8.21
N ILE A 104 1.95 -1.13 -9.16
CA ILE A 104 3.20 -1.13 -9.95
C ILE A 104 4.42 -0.90 -9.04
N THR A 105 4.32 0.08 -8.14
CA THR A 105 5.41 0.43 -7.21
C THR A 105 5.67 -0.71 -6.23
N LEU A 106 4.61 -1.35 -5.76
CA LEU A 106 4.65 -2.51 -4.87
C LEU A 106 5.30 -3.71 -5.56
N LEU A 107 4.90 -3.99 -6.80
CA LEU A 107 5.49 -5.05 -7.62
C LEU A 107 7.00 -4.83 -7.82
N ALA A 108 7.41 -3.59 -8.11
CA ALA A 108 8.81 -3.25 -8.21
C ALA A 108 9.54 -3.44 -6.86
N ALA A 109 8.87 -3.21 -5.73
CA ALA A 109 9.44 -3.42 -4.41
C ALA A 109 9.43 -4.88 -3.93
N SER A 110 8.69 -5.78 -4.60
CA SER A 110 8.57 -7.20 -4.23
C SER A 110 9.47 -8.16 -5.01
N THR A 111 10.17 -7.69 -6.04
CA THR A 111 11.12 -8.52 -6.81
C THR A 111 12.45 -8.69 -6.08
N ARG A 112 12.94 -9.93 -5.99
CA ARG A 112 14.28 -10.20 -5.46
C ARG A 112 15.32 -9.57 -6.40
N PRO A 113 16.41 -8.98 -5.86
CA PRO A 113 17.49 -8.44 -6.68
C PRO A 113 18.23 -9.49 -7.53
N GLU A 114 17.97 -10.78 -7.33
CA GLU A 114 18.57 -11.88 -8.10
C GLU A 114 17.89 -12.11 -9.48
N ASP A 115 16.76 -11.47 -9.75
CA ASP A 115 15.97 -11.63 -10.98
C ASP A 115 16.06 -10.42 -11.96
N ALA A 116 17.03 -9.50 -11.76
CA ALA A 116 17.20 -8.27 -12.54
C ALA A 116 18.53 -8.19 -13.30
#